data_AF-A0A7X7YTT1-F1
#
_entry.id   AF-A0A7X7YTT1-F1
#
_cell.length_a   1.000
_cell.length_b   1.000
_cell.length_c   1.000
_cell.angle_alpha   90.00
_cell.angle_beta   90.00
_cell.angle_gamma   90.00
#
_symmetry.space_group_name_H-M   'P 1'
#
loop_
_entity.id
_entity.type
_entity.pdbx_description
1 polymer ?
#
loop_
_entity_poly.entity_id
_entity_poly.type
_entity_poly.pdbx_seq_one_letter_code
_entity_poly.pdbx_strand_id
1 'polypeptide(L)'
;MLARPSSPHNENHCFIAQIDFFSDPYDKDIRVPSARQLIYKDKRANPLGKIPDDVWQFSRVCGTFKERIGKHPCQMPEDLLELIIKTSSNQGDLVLDPFGGTGTTSVVAKRLKRNFITMEISKEYYNVILKRLDGKVSDIKEKVKNESENKRTLFDII
;
A
#
# COMPACT_ATOMS: atom_id res chain seq x y z
N MET A 1 -24.23 -18.30 -9.63
CA MET A 1 -25.52 -18.50 -8.93
C MET A 1 -25.64 -17.36 -7.92
N LEU A 2 -26.58 -16.45 -8.14
CA LEU A 2 -26.71 -15.19 -7.40
C LEU A 2 -27.26 -15.44 -5.98
N ALA A 3 -26.56 -14.98 -4.94
CA ALA A 3 -27.10 -14.94 -3.58
C ALA A 3 -27.59 -13.51 -3.27
N ARG A 4 -28.88 -13.41 -2.90
CA ARG A 4 -29.59 -12.18 -2.54
C ARG A 4 -29.13 -11.67 -1.16
N PRO A 5 -29.23 -10.36 -0.86
CA PRO A 5 -28.94 -9.85 0.48
C PRO A 5 -30.12 -10.14 1.43
N SER A 6 -29.83 -10.72 2.60
CA SER A 6 -30.77 -10.86 3.71
C SER A 6 -30.71 -9.65 4.65
N SER A 7 -31.90 -9.25 5.12
CA SER A 7 -32.34 -8.13 5.98
C SER A 7 -31.41 -7.63 7.12
N PRO A 8 -31.62 -6.39 7.63
CA PRO A 8 -30.75 -5.77 8.61
C PRO A 8 -31.21 -6.09 10.04
N HIS A 9 -30.34 -6.76 10.81
CA HIS A 9 -30.47 -6.84 12.27
C HIS A 9 -29.21 -6.31 12.96
N ASN A 10 -29.47 -5.53 13.99
CA ASN A 10 -28.54 -4.75 14.81
C ASN A 10 -27.80 -5.67 15.80
N GLU A 11 -26.71 -6.27 15.35
CA GLU A 11 -25.87 -7.04 16.24
C GLU A 11 -24.45 -6.50 16.15
N ASN A 12 -23.90 -6.12 17.31
CA ASN A 12 -22.50 -5.73 17.51
C ASN A 12 -21.60 -6.93 17.19
N HIS A 13 -21.49 -7.24 15.91
CA HIS A 13 -20.60 -8.25 15.40
C HIS A 13 -19.20 -7.70 15.47
N CYS A 14 -18.38 -8.33 16.31
CA CYS A 14 -16.95 -8.33 16.14
C CYS A 14 -16.69 -8.84 14.72
N PHE A 15 -16.51 -7.91 13.76
CA PHE A 15 -16.22 -8.21 12.37
C PHE A 15 -14.82 -8.82 12.32
N ILE A 16 -14.73 -10.12 12.59
CA ILE A 16 -13.74 -10.95 11.93
C ILE A 16 -14.18 -10.88 10.47
N ALA A 17 -13.54 -10.01 9.69
CA ALA A 17 -13.75 -9.96 8.26
C ALA A 17 -13.57 -11.39 7.78
N GLN A 18 -14.65 -12.01 7.34
CA GLN A 18 -14.59 -13.25 6.61
C GLN A 18 -13.73 -12.91 5.40
N ILE A 19 -12.49 -13.38 5.42
CA ILE A 19 -11.59 -13.24 4.30
C ILE A 19 -12.17 -14.16 3.23
N ASP A 20 -13.14 -13.65 2.48
CA ASP A 20 -13.52 -14.25 1.23
C ASP A 20 -12.30 -14.08 0.32
N PHE A 21 -11.39 -15.05 0.40
CA PHE A 21 -10.07 -15.13 -0.23
C PHE A 21 -10.12 -15.20 -1.77
N PHE A 22 -11.23 -14.77 -2.36
CA PHE A 22 -11.50 -14.88 -3.78
C PHE A 22 -11.73 -13.49 -4.36
N SER A 23 -10.64 -12.73 -4.47
CA SER A 23 -10.57 -11.72 -5.54
C SER A 23 -10.86 -12.43 -6.86
N ASP A 24 -11.66 -11.84 -7.73
CA ASP A 24 -11.91 -12.38 -9.06
C ASP A 24 -10.56 -12.61 -9.79
N PRO A 25 -10.16 -13.86 -10.11
CA PRO A 25 -8.91 -14.15 -10.82
C PRO A 25 -8.90 -13.56 -12.26
N TYR A 26 -10.01 -12.96 -12.69
CA TYR A 26 -10.15 -12.25 -13.95
C TYR A 26 -10.07 -10.72 -13.82
N ASP A 27 -9.71 -10.18 -12.66
CA ASP A 27 -9.48 -8.74 -12.54
C ASP A 27 -8.38 -8.30 -13.53
N LYS A 28 -8.73 -7.32 -14.36
CA LYS A 28 -7.86 -6.79 -15.41
C LYS A 28 -6.74 -5.95 -14.81
N ASP A 29 -6.96 -5.39 -13.63
CA ASP A 29 -6.08 -4.41 -13.00
C ASP A 29 -4.80 -5.02 -12.41
N ILE A 30 -4.74 -6.35 -12.26
CA ILE A 30 -3.60 -7.08 -11.70
C ILE A 30 -2.75 -7.80 -12.76
N ARG A 31 -3.21 -7.86 -14.03
CA ARG A 31 -2.53 -8.64 -15.06
C ARG A 31 -1.25 -7.96 -15.53
N VAL A 32 -0.23 -8.79 -15.78
CA VAL A 32 1.09 -8.34 -16.25
C VAL A 32 1.34 -8.82 -17.68
N PRO A 33 2.06 -8.03 -18.50
CA PRO A 33 2.39 -8.45 -19.85
C PRO A 33 3.27 -9.71 -19.83
N SER A 34 2.94 -10.67 -20.69
CA SER A 34 3.70 -11.91 -20.84
C SER A 34 4.92 -11.73 -21.74
N ALA A 35 5.93 -12.59 -21.58
CA ALA A 35 7.09 -12.63 -22.48
C ALA A 35 6.68 -12.85 -23.95
N ARG A 36 5.59 -13.60 -24.20
CA ARG A 36 5.01 -13.78 -25.56
C ARG A 36 4.57 -12.48 -26.19
N GLN A 37 4.09 -11.52 -25.39
CA GLN A 37 3.73 -10.19 -25.86
C GLN A 37 4.97 -9.30 -26.05
N LEU A 38 5.85 -9.25 -25.04
CA LEU A 38 6.97 -8.31 -25.01
C LEU A 38 8.12 -8.71 -25.93
N ILE A 39 8.57 -9.96 -25.83
CA ILE A 39 9.77 -10.46 -26.50
C ILE A 39 9.40 -11.01 -27.88
N TYR A 40 8.43 -11.91 -27.93
CA TYR A 40 8.11 -12.68 -29.14
C TYR A 40 7.07 -12.02 -30.05
N LYS A 41 6.36 -11.00 -29.57
CA LYS A 41 5.26 -10.31 -30.28
C LYS A 41 4.26 -11.28 -30.93
N ASP A 42 3.95 -12.38 -30.24
CA ASP A 42 3.03 -13.41 -30.76
C ASP A 42 1.59 -12.86 -30.74
N LYS A 43 0.94 -12.85 -31.92
CA LYS A 43 -0.44 -12.39 -32.09
C LYS A 43 -1.47 -13.22 -31.31
N ARG A 44 -1.13 -14.46 -30.94
CA ARG A 44 -1.99 -15.35 -30.15
C ARG A 44 -1.92 -15.09 -28.65
N ALA A 45 -1.00 -14.24 -28.21
CA ALA A 45 -0.89 -13.92 -26.80
C ALA A 45 -2.14 -13.17 -26.32
N ASN A 46 -2.61 -13.49 -25.11
CA ASN A 46 -3.78 -12.83 -24.55
C ASN A 46 -3.52 -11.31 -24.46
N PRO A 47 -4.31 -10.46 -25.12
CA PRO A 47 -4.08 -9.01 -25.11
C PRO A 47 -4.15 -8.41 -23.71
N LEU A 48 -4.91 -9.02 -22.78
CA LEU A 48 -5.03 -8.58 -21.39
C LEU A 48 -3.83 -8.97 -20.52
N GLY A 49 -2.87 -9.74 -21.05
CA GLY A 49 -1.73 -10.23 -20.28
C GLY A 49 -2.00 -11.50 -19.48
N LYS A 50 -1.01 -11.88 -18.68
CA LYS A 50 -1.02 -13.05 -17.82
C LYS A 50 -1.29 -12.67 -16.36
N ILE A 51 -1.70 -13.65 -15.57
CA ILE A 51 -1.72 -13.52 -14.11
C ILE A 51 -0.26 -13.39 -13.64
N PRO A 52 0.05 -12.53 -12.65
CA PRO A 52 1.38 -12.45 -12.04
C PRO A 52 1.86 -13.82 -11.52
N ASP A 53 3.16 -14.08 -11.60
CA ASP A 53 3.76 -15.29 -11.00
C ASP A 53 3.95 -15.08 -9.49
N ASP A 54 4.40 -16.09 -8.74
CA ASP A 54 4.65 -15.99 -7.29
C ASP A 54 5.92 -15.19 -6.93
N VAL A 55 6.74 -14.84 -7.92
CA VAL A 55 7.97 -14.07 -7.74
C VAL A 55 7.79 -12.68 -8.32
N TRP A 56 7.70 -11.67 -7.46
CA TRP A 56 7.49 -10.28 -7.86
C TRP A 56 8.78 -9.45 -7.78
N GLN A 57 8.98 -8.59 -8.77
CA GLN A 57 10.17 -7.74 -8.87
C GLN A 57 9.79 -6.29 -8.58
N PHE A 58 10.12 -5.83 -7.37
CA PHE A 58 9.95 -4.43 -6.95
C PHE A 58 11.27 -3.84 -6.46
N SER A 59 11.48 -2.56 -6.74
CA SER A 59 12.60 -1.81 -6.17
C SER A 59 12.31 -1.45 -4.71
N ARG A 60 13.35 -1.45 -3.86
CA ARG A 60 13.25 -0.92 -2.50
C ARG A 60 13.08 0.61 -2.54
N VAL A 61 12.45 1.14 -1.49
CA VAL A 61 12.32 2.60 -1.32
C VAL A 61 13.67 3.20 -0.96
N CYS A 62 14.31 3.87 -1.92
CA CYS A 62 15.60 4.54 -1.73
C CYS A 62 15.42 6.00 -1.26
N GLY A 63 16.48 6.58 -0.69
CA GLY A 63 16.44 7.93 -0.10
C GLY A 63 16.03 9.05 -1.05
N THR A 64 16.30 8.91 -2.35
CA THR A 64 15.98 9.90 -3.40
C THR A 64 14.55 9.77 -3.93
N PHE A 65 13.82 8.73 -3.54
CA PHE A 65 12.51 8.44 -4.13
C PHE A 65 11.46 9.39 -3.55
N LYS A 66 10.50 9.82 -4.39
CA LYS A 66 9.46 10.77 -3.98
C LYS A 66 8.58 10.22 -2.85
N GLU A 67 8.31 8.92 -2.88
CA GLU A 67 7.52 8.19 -1.88
C GLU A 67 8.23 8.11 -0.52
N ARG A 68 9.54 8.33 -0.46
CA ARG A 68 10.33 8.19 0.77
C ARG A 68 9.87 9.22 1.81
N ILE A 69 9.52 8.72 3.00
CA ILE A 69 9.09 9.56 4.11
C ILE A 69 10.10 9.50 5.25
N GLY A 70 10.70 10.66 5.53
CA GLY A 70 11.65 10.84 6.63
C GLY A 70 12.78 9.80 6.66
N LYS A 71 13.15 9.38 7.88
CA LYS A 71 14.26 8.43 8.13
C LYS A 71 13.78 7.04 8.52
N HIS A 72 12.56 6.64 8.19
CA HIS A 72 12.08 5.29 8.55
C HIS A 72 12.92 4.21 7.87
N PRO A 73 13.60 3.31 8.59
CA PRO A 73 14.59 2.41 7.99
C PRO A 73 13.96 1.46 6.96
N CYS A 74 12.78 0.93 7.26
CA CYS A 74 12.15 -0.16 6.51
C CYS A 74 10.79 0.23 5.90
N GLN A 75 10.75 1.30 5.11
CA GLN A 75 9.50 1.68 4.40
C GLN A 75 9.22 0.69 3.26
N MET A 76 8.03 0.11 3.22
CA MET A 76 7.57 -0.74 2.12
C MET A 76 7.21 0.10 0.89
N PRO A 77 7.55 -0.33 -0.35
CA PRO A 77 7.15 0.35 -1.58
C PRO A 77 5.63 0.35 -1.76
N GLU A 78 5.08 1.45 -2.25
CA GLU A 78 3.63 1.57 -2.47
C GLU A 78 3.11 0.59 -3.53
N ASP A 79 3.88 0.36 -4.60
CA ASP A 79 3.47 -0.52 -5.71
C ASP A 79 3.30 -1.98 -5.30
N LEU A 80 4.14 -2.45 -4.36
CA LEU A 80 4.04 -3.80 -3.81
C LEU A 80 2.73 -3.97 -3.02
N LEU A 81 2.41 -3.01 -2.15
CA LEU A 81 1.18 -3.06 -1.37
C LEU A 81 -0.05 -2.84 -2.25
N GLU A 82 0.05 -2.07 -3.32
CA GLU A 82 -1.04 -1.91 -4.28
C GLU A 82 -1.38 -3.22 -4.96
N LEU A 83 -0.37 -4.00 -5.37
CA LEU A 83 -0.59 -5.34 -5.91
C LEU A 83 -1.29 -6.24 -4.89
N ILE A 84 -0.74 -6.35 -3.67
CA ILE A 84 -1.29 -7.19 -2.60
C ILE A 84 -2.75 -6.84 -2.30
N ILE A 85 -3.06 -5.55 -2.10
CA ILE A 85 -4.42 -5.11 -1.78
C ILE A 85 -5.37 -5.39 -2.95
N LYS A 86 -4.97 -5.17 -4.20
CA LYS A 86 -5.81 -5.49 -5.36
C LYS A 86 -6.06 -7.00 -5.49
N THR A 87 -5.04 -7.83 -5.26
CA THR A 87 -5.17 -9.30 -5.35
C THR A 87 -5.89 -9.93 -4.17
N SER A 88 -6.15 -9.21 -3.09
CA SER A 88 -6.72 -9.78 -1.87
C SER A 88 -7.97 -9.05 -1.37
N SER A 89 -8.45 -8.02 -2.09
CA SER A 89 -9.63 -7.26 -1.69
C SER A 89 -10.30 -6.53 -2.86
N ASN A 90 -11.62 -6.41 -2.78
CA ASN A 90 -12.42 -5.58 -3.66
C ASN A 90 -12.53 -4.15 -3.13
N GLN A 91 -13.03 -3.24 -3.96
CA GLN A 91 -13.32 -1.87 -3.53
C GLN A 91 -14.39 -1.88 -2.42
N GLY A 92 -14.16 -1.12 -1.35
CA GLY A 92 -15.06 -1.06 -0.18
C GLY A 92 -14.74 -2.07 0.94
N ASP A 93 -13.93 -3.10 0.66
CA ASP A 93 -13.49 -4.06 1.67
C ASP A 93 -12.60 -3.40 2.73
N LEU A 94 -12.44 -4.09 3.86
CA LEU A 94 -11.64 -3.65 5.00
C LEU A 94 -10.24 -4.28 4.98
N VAL A 95 -9.21 -3.44 4.97
CA VAL A 95 -7.80 -3.86 5.09
C VAL A 95 -7.28 -3.61 6.50
N LEU A 96 -6.81 -4.65 7.18
CA LEU A 96 -6.20 -4.54 8.52
C LEU A 96 -4.68 -4.62 8.42
N ASP A 97 -4.00 -3.64 9.02
CA ASP A 97 -2.54 -3.64 9.20
C ASP A 97 -2.17 -3.35 10.67
N PRO A 98 -1.78 -4.36 11.46
CA PRO A 98 -1.42 -4.17 12.85
C PRO A 98 -0.03 -3.54 13.05
N PHE A 99 0.77 -3.38 11.99
CA PHE A 99 2.15 -2.87 12.04
C PHE A 99 2.36 -1.76 11.01
N GLY A 100 1.63 -0.65 11.19
CA GLY A 100 1.49 0.40 10.19
C GLY A 100 2.80 1.07 9.76
N GLY A 101 3.81 1.19 10.63
CA GLY A 101 5.06 1.86 10.32
C GLY A 101 4.81 3.26 9.73
N THR A 102 5.29 3.54 8.52
CA THR A 102 5.02 4.82 7.85
C THR A 102 3.62 4.96 7.22
N GLY A 103 2.74 3.98 7.37
CA GLY A 103 1.37 3.99 6.86
C GLY A 103 1.25 3.72 5.37
N THR A 104 2.17 2.96 4.76
CA THR A 104 2.07 2.66 3.32
C THR A 104 0.76 1.93 3.02
N THR A 105 0.36 0.96 3.85
CA THR A 105 -0.88 0.19 3.67
C THR A 105 -2.13 1.07 3.71
N SER A 106 -2.25 1.95 4.70
CA SER A 106 -3.41 2.85 4.83
C SER A 106 -3.51 3.86 3.70
N VAL A 107 -2.37 4.41 3.26
CA VAL A 107 -2.32 5.34 2.12
C VAL A 107 -2.76 4.64 0.83
N VAL A 108 -2.24 3.45 0.57
CA VAL A 108 -2.59 2.67 -0.63
C VAL A 108 -4.04 2.21 -0.58
N ALA A 109 -4.51 1.68 0.56
CA ALA A 109 -5.91 1.27 0.75
C ALA A 109 -6.87 2.45 0.50
N LYS A 110 -6.58 3.63 1.05
CA LYS A 110 -7.35 4.86 0.81
C LYS A 110 -7.38 5.24 -0.68
N ARG A 111 -6.22 5.24 -1.36
CA ARG A 111 -6.11 5.53 -2.80
C ARG A 111 -6.95 4.57 -3.64
N LEU A 112 -6.93 3.29 -3.25
CA LEU A 112 -7.68 2.21 -3.86
C LEU A 112 -9.16 2.16 -3.45
N LYS A 113 -9.65 3.11 -2.64
CA LYS A 113 -11.05 3.18 -2.17
C LYS A 113 -11.46 1.95 -1.35
N ARG A 114 -10.55 1.42 -0.53
CA ARG A 114 -10.82 0.41 0.49
C ARG A 114 -10.92 1.09 1.87
N ASN A 115 -11.70 0.49 2.76
CA ASN A 115 -11.65 0.82 4.18
C ASN A 115 -10.37 0.25 4.78
N PHE A 116 -9.85 0.85 5.84
CA PHE A 116 -8.66 0.31 6.50
C PHE A 116 -8.66 0.57 8.01
N ILE A 117 -8.01 -0.33 8.74
CA ILE A 117 -7.61 -0.14 10.13
C ILE A 117 -6.09 -0.34 10.18
N THR A 118 -5.39 0.64 10.71
CA THR A 118 -3.93 0.58 10.86
C THR A 118 -3.55 0.93 12.28
N MET A 119 -2.72 0.09 12.88
CA MET A 119 -2.22 0.25 14.25
C MET A 119 -0.72 0.49 14.21
N GLU A 120 -0.23 1.38 15.08
CA GLU A 120 1.20 1.66 15.22
C GLU A 120 1.46 2.08 16.67
N ILE A 121 2.50 1.50 17.28
CA ILE A 121 2.85 1.76 18.68
C ILE A 121 3.63 3.06 18.84
N SER A 122 4.45 3.41 17.85
CA SER A 122 5.24 4.64 17.86
C SER A 122 4.37 5.86 17.58
N LYS A 123 4.29 6.77 18.56
CA LYS A 123 3.60 8.06 18.40
C LYS A 123 4.18 8.90 17.26
N GLU A 124 5.49 8.79 17.00
CA GLU A 124 6.14 9.48 15.89
C GLU A 124 5.59 9.00 14.55
N TYR A 125 5.56 7.68 14.35
CA TYR A 125 5.05 7.08 13.13
C TYR A 125 3.55 7.27 12.97
N TYR A 126 2.77 7.18 14.05
CA TYR A 126 1.35 7.55 14.04
C TYR A 126 1.12 8.95 13.47
N ASN A 127 1.89 9.96 13.91
CA ASN A 127 1.78 11.31 13.37
C ASN A 127 2.18 11.39 11.89
N VAL A 128 3.15 10.58 11.44
CA VAL A 128 3.51 10.47 10.02
C VAL A 128 2.34 9.90 9.22
N ILE A 129 1.69 8.84 9.71
CA ILE A 129 0.52 8.22 9.06
C ILE A 129 -0.59 9.26 8.87
N LEU A 130 -0.95 10.00 9.93
CA LEU A 130 -1.98 11.04 9.85
C LEU A 130 -1.66 12.09 8.78
N LYS A 131 -0.43 12.62 8.77
CA LYS A 131 0.00 13.62 7.78
C LYS A 131 -0.04 13.07 6.35
N ARG A 132 0.35 11.81 6.13
CA ARG A 132 0.26 11.17 4.82
C ARG A 132 -1.18 11.01 4.37
N LEU A 133 -2.06 10.59 5.26
CA LEU A 133 -3.49 10.42 4.96
C LEU A 133 -4.17 11.75 4.63
N ASP A 134 -3.72 12.86 5.23
CA ASP A 134 -4.16 14.22 4.93
C ASP A 134 -3.55 14.80 3.63
N GLY A 135 -2.64 14.07 2.97
CA GLY A 135 -1.93 14.57 1.80
C GLY A 135 -0.84 15.60 2.10
N LYS A 136 -0.53 15.84 3.39
CA LYS A 136 0.46 16.82 3.88
C LYS A 136 1.88 16.24 3.92
N VAL A 137 2.31 15.67 2.79
CA VAL A 137 3.63 15.03 2.68
C VAL A 137 4.77 16.07 2.69
N SER A 138 4.50 17.28 2.19
CA SER A 138 5.41 18.43 2.23
C SER A 138 5.89 18.73 3.66
N ASP A 139 4.95 18.81 4.60
CA ASP A 139 5.19 19.21 5.99
C ASP A 139 6.09 18.21 6.74
N ILE A 140 6.08 16.94 6.29
CA ILE A 140 6.97 15.91 6.83
C ILE A 140 8.40 16.14 6.34
N LYS A 141 8.56 16.46 5.06
CA LYS A 141 9.88 16.69 4.43
C LYS A 141 10.54 17.95 4.97
N GLU A 142 9.76 19.01 5.20
CA GLU A 142 10.26 20.26 5.79
C GLU A 142 10.76 20.07 7.22
N LYS A 143 10.02 19.34 8.07
CA LYS A 143 10.46 19.04 9.44
C LYS A 143 11.78 18.27 9.47
N VAL A 144 11.93 17.27 8.59
CA VAL A 144 13.15 16.47 8.47
C VAL A 144 14.33 17.31 8.01
N LYS A 145 14.10 18.26 7.08
CA LYS A 145 15.13 19.19 6.61
C LYS A 145 15.59 20.12 7.75
N ASN A 146 14.64 20.71 8.49
CA ASN A 146 14.94 21.58 9.63
C ASN A 146 15.69 20.83 10.75
N GLU A 147 15.33 19.58 11.04
CA GLU A 147 16.06 18.74 12.01
C GLU A 147 17.47 18.35 11.52
N SER A 148 17.67 18.24 10.21
CA SER A 148 19.01 18.00 9.64
C SER A 148 19.89 19.25 9.68
N GLU A 149 19.32 20.43 9.44
CA GLU A 149 20.04 21.71 9.50
C GLU A 149 20.39 22.12 10.94
N ASN A 150 19.57 21.74 11.91
CA ASN A 150 19.80 22.07 13.32
C ASN A 150 20.71 21.07 14.07
N LYS A 151 21.10 19.97 13.42
CA LYS A 151 22.12 19.05 13.94
C LYS A 151 23.51 19.60 13.63
N ARG A 152 24.11 20.33 14.59
CA ARG A 152 25.54 20.63 14.58
C ARG A 152 26.32 19.33 14.46
N THR A 153 27.15 19.23 13.44
CA THR A 153 28.05 18.11 13.25
C THR A 153 29.17 18.18 14.28
N LEU A 154 29.85 17.06 14.53
CA LEU A 154 31.01 17.06 15.44
C LEU A 154 32.10 18.06 14.98
N PHE A 155 32.13 18.39 13.69
CA PHE A 155 33.04 19.36 13.08
C PHE A 155 32.63 20.82 13.30
N ASP A 156 31.39 21.09 13.72
CA ASP A 156 30.93 22.46 14.03
C ASP A 156 31.24 22.86 15.50
N ILE A 157 31.82 21.95 16.27
CA ILE A 157 32.12 22.10 17.71
C ILE A 157 33.63 22.15 17.98
N ILE A 158 34.47 21.75 17.01
CA ILE A 158 35.94 21.73 17.08
C ILE A 158 36.48 22.93 16.31
#